data_AF-A0A7H5F4Y0-F1
#
_entry.id   AF-A0A7H5F4Y0-F1
#
_cell.length_a   1.000
_cell.length_b   1.000
_cell.length_c   1.000
_cell.angle_alpha   90.00
_cell.angle_beta   90.00
_cell.angle_gamma   90.00
#
_symmetry.space_group_name_H-M   'P 1'
#
loop_
_entity.id
_entity.type
_entity.pdbx_description
1 polymer ?
#
loop_
_entity_poly.entity_id
_entity_poly.type
_entity_poly.pdbx_seq_one_letter_code
_entity_poly.pdbx_strand_id
1 'polypeptide(L)'
;MRLFLLLPLLLLLPGLPGQSLYFPPIDGGAWEETAPTTLGYCPEGVRALSDFLEQSNTRAFILLKDGKIVMEEYYNNFGPDSLWLWNSAGKTVTAMLIGIAQQEGYLDLDDSASDYLGPGWTSATPEQESAISVRNLLSQTSGLDDRQGDFCTDPECLEYLADAGTRWAYHNGSYTQLTAILPAATGIPLNQYLLGRLRNRIGMNGGFLTLGYNRIYASNARSMARFGLLMLNGGVWDGTRILDDTTYHREMITSSQDLNPAYGYLWWLNGKDRLMVPQVRQVFNRPLTPSAPASTYVAMGKDGQLINVVPEENLVWIRMGDAFREGGLIAVDYNEEVWARINGLECATSTASPSREETVAIFPNPVTDVLNLNSTQEMREVTVLTAGGQRLEAYHPAARSLRLAARDLPLGMYFLRIRLSDGKEIWKRVVRTN
;
A
#
# COMPACT_ATOMS: atom_id res chain seq x y z
N MET A 1 33.78 41.11 50.44
CA MET A 1 32.63 41.23 49.52
C MET A 1 32.44 39.86 48.86
N ARG A 2 31.50 39.04 49.34
CA ARG A 2 31.25 37.69 48.82
C ARG A 2 30.26 37.79 47.65
N LEU A 3 30.66 37.32 46.47
CA LEU A 3 29.86 37.32 45.26
C LEU A 3 29.05 36.01 45.21
N PHE A 4 27.72 36.10 45.28
CA PHE A 4 26.81 34.96 45.07
C PHE A 4 26.56 34.80 43.57
N LEU A 5 26.94 33.66 43.01
CA LEU A 5 26.54 33.21 41.68
C LEU A 5 25.17 32.54 41.78
N LEU A 6 24.15 33.16 41.18
CA LEU A 6 22.82 32.58 40.96
C LEU A 6 22.87 31.70 39.71
N LEU A 7 22.68 30.38 39.90
CA LEU A 7 22.45 29.41 38.82
C LEU A 7 20.95 29.44 38.44
N PRO A 8 20.56 29.52 37.16
CA PRO A 8 19.16 29.44 36.79
C PRO A 8 18.69 27.98 36.87
N LEU A 9 17.68 27.73 37.70
CA LEU A 9 16.99 26.45 37.81
C LEU A 9 16.12 26.26 36.55
N LEU A 10 16.59 25.44 35.62
CA LEU A 10 15.82 25.04 34.44
C LEU A 10 14.69 24.10 34.89
N LEU A 11 13.47 24.61 34.97
CA LEU A 11 12.26 23.80 35.19
C LEU A 11 12.05 22.91 33.96
N LEU A 12 12.44 21.63 34.08
CA LEU A 12 12.01 20.56 33.17
C LEU A 12 10.49 20.40 33.33
N LEU A 13 9.72 20.92 32.38
CA LEU A 13 8.32 20.57 32.22
C LEU A 13 8.28 19.06 31.89
N PRO A 14 7.57 18.22 32.66
CA PRO A 14 7.33 16.85 32.24
C PRO A 14 6.57 16.90 30.91
N GLY A 15 7.15 16.28 29.88
CA GLY A 15 6.44 16.07 28.62
C GLY A 15 5.12 15.38 28.93
N LEU A 16 4.02 15.91 28.38
CA LEU A 16 2.74 15.22 28.41
C LEU A 16 2.97 13.79 27.91
N PRO A 17 2.58 12.73 28.65
CA PRO A 17 2.64 11.38 28.12
C PRO A 17 1.81 11.37 26.84
N GLY A 18 2.46 11.09 25.70
CA GLY A 18 1.77 10.86 24.44
C GLY A 18 0.67 9.82 24.70
N GLN A 19 -0.54 10.14 24.27
CA GLN A 19 -1.69 9.25 24.48
C GLN A 19 -1.33 7.87 23.93
N SER A 20 -1.39 6.85 24.78
CA SER A 20 -1.15 5.47 24.38
C SER A 20 -2.18 5.07 23.32
N LEU A 21 -1.74 4.43 22.24
CA LEU A 21 -2.61 3.93 21.16
C LEU A 21 -3.73 3.06 21.75
N TYR A 22 -4.98 3.33 21.37
CA TYR A 22 -6.12 2.53 21.80
C TYR A 22 -6.21 1.20 21.02
N PHE A 23 -6.58 0.12 21.71
CA PHE A 23 -6.88 -1.17 21.08
C PHE A 23 -8.31 -1.59 21.43
N PRO A 24 -9.16 -1.92 20.43
CA PRO A 24 -10.50 -2.39 20.71
C PRO A 24 -10.49 -3.79 21.37
N PRO A 25 -11.36 -4.04 22.36
CA PRO A 25 -11.44 -5.33 23.04
C PRO A 25 -11.58 -6.50 22.06
N ILE A 26 -10.95 -7.64 22.39
CA ILE A 26 -10.97 -8.84 21.55
C ILE A 26 -12.21 -9.73 21.80
N ASP A 27 -12.96 -9.47 22.87
CA ASP A 27 -14.11 -10.23 23.38
C ASP A 27 -15.47 -9.64 22.94
N GLY A 28 -15.46 -8.70 21.99
CA GLY A 28 -16.69 -8.12 21.43
C GLY A 28 -17.16 -6.82 22.10
N GLY A 29 -16.32 -6.22 22.95
CA GLY A 29 -16.56 -4.85 23.45
C GLY A 29 -16.63 -3.81 22.32
N ALA A 30 -17.26 -2.67 22.61
CA ALA A 30 -17.40 -1.58 21.67
C ALA A 30 -16.03 -1.03 21.25
N TRP A 31 -15.90 -0.67 19.97
CA TRP A 31 -14.72 0.03 19.48
C TRP A 31 -14.91 1.52 19.77
N GLU A 32 -14.02 2.13 20.55
CA GLU A 32 -14.10 3.56 20.82
C GLU A 32 -14.02 4.41 19.55
N GLU A 33 -14.82 5.46 19.53
CA GLU A 33 -14.90 6.44 18.45
C GLU A 33 -14.29 7.77 18.92
N THR A 34 -13.81 8.57 17.96
CA THR A 34 -13.45 9.97 18.16
C THR A 34 -14.15 10.81 17.10
N ALA A 35 -14.88 11.84 17.52
CA ALA A 35 -15.62 12.66 16.58
C ALA A 35 -14.65 13.41 15.64
N PRO A 36 -14.91 13.47 14.32
CA PRO A 36 -14.08 14.22 13.36
C PRO A 36 -13.79 15.67 13.82
N THR A 37 -14.77 16.33 14.44
CA THR A 37 -14.63 17.70 14.96
C THR A 37 -13.58 17.83 16.08
N THR A 38 -13.34 16.77 16.85
CA THR A 38 -12.28 16.73 17.88
C THR A 38 -10.88 16.78 17.25
N LEU A 39 -10.76 16.30 16.02
CA LEU A 39 -9.52 16.31 15.24
C LEU A 39 -9.39 17.56 14.36
N GLY A 40 -10.33 18.51 14.45
CA GLY A 40 -10.36 19.69 13.58
C GLY A 40 -10.81 19.38 12.15
N TYR A 41 -11.45 18.23 11.91
CA TYR A 41 -11.97 17.88 10.60
C TYR A 41 -13.29 18.60 10.32
N CYS A 42 -13.35 19.26 9.17
CA CYS A 42 -14.47 20.05 8.72
C CYS A 42 -15.59 19.16 8.14
N PRO A 43 -16.87 19.44 8.46
CA PRO A 43 -18.00 18.67 7.93
C PRO A 43 -18.02 18.56 6.40
N GLU A 44 -17.58 19.60 5.69
CA GLU A 44 -17.50 19.62 4.23
C GLU A 44 -16.45 18.64 3.70
N GLY A 45 -15.28 18.55 4.35
CA GLY A 45 -14.23 17.60 3.99
C GLY A 45 -14.66 16.16 4.24
N VAL A 46 -15.28 15.90 5.40
CA VAL A 46 -15.85 14.59 5.75
C VAL A 46 -16.91 14.18 4.73
N ARG A 47 -17.82 15.08 4.35
CA ARG A 47 -18.84 14.83 3.33
C ARG A 47 -18.21 14.56 1.96
N ALA A 48 -17.22 15.34 1.54
CA ALA A 48 -16.55 15.15 0.26
C ALA A 48 -15.81 13.80 0.17
N LEU A 49 -15.26 13.30 1.29
CA LEU A 49 -14.71 11.96 1.37
C LEU A 49 -15.81 10.90 1.28
N SER A 50 -16.88 11.01 2.08
CA SER A 50 -18.02 10.08 2.04
C SER A 50 -18.67 10.00 0.65
N ASP A 51 -18.97 11.13 0.02
CA ASP A 51 -19.55 11.20 -1.33
C ASP A 51 -18.67 10.47 -2.36
N PHE A 52 -17.35 10.65 -2.27
CA PHE A 52 -16.42 9.95 -3.15
C PHE A 52 -16.40 8.45 -2.89
N LEU A 53 -16.37 8.02 -1.63
CA LEU A 53 -16.36 6.59 -1.27
C LEU A 53 -17.60 5.88 -1.83
N GLU A 54 -18.79 6.49 -1.68
CA GLU A 54 -20.05 5.97 -2.23
C GLU A 54 -20.00 5.87 -3.76
N GLN A 55 -19.57 6.94 -4.45
CA GLN A 55 -19.49 7.00 -5.92
C GLN A 55 -18.40 6.11 -6.51
N SER A 56 -17.48 5.60 -5.69
CA SER A 56 -16.30 4.84 -6.11
C SER A 56 -16.36 3.35 -5.78
N ASN A 57 -17.58 2.80 -5.72
CA ASN A 57 -17.84 1.38 -5.50
C ASN A 57 -17.24 0.83 -4.19
N THR A 58 -17.13 1.67 -3.16
CA THR A 58 -16.74 1.22 -1.82
C THR A 58 -17.83 0.33 -1.24
N ARG A 59 -17.42 -0.66 -0.44
CA ARG A 59 -18.31 -1.51 0.37
C ARG A 59 -18.14 -1.21 1.84
N ALA A 60 -16.90 -1.03 2.29
CA ALA A 60 -16.58 -0.61 3.65
C ALA A 60 -15.35 0.30 3.65
N PHE A 61 -15.40 1.34 4.47
CA PHE A 61 -14.27 2.22 4.76
C PHE A 61 -14.20 2.46 6.27
N ILE A 62 -12.99 2.37 6.83
CA ILE A 62 -12.75 2.73 8.23
C ILE A 62 -11.51 3.61 8.28
N LEU A 63 -11.61 4.78 8.90
CA LEU A 63 -10.51 5.67 9.26
C LEU A 63 -10.33 5.64 10.77
N LEU A 64 -9.12 5.34 11.21
CA LEU A 64 -8.70 5.28 12.60
C LEU A 64 -7.68 6.38 12.90
N LYS A 65 -7.81 7.00 14.07
CA LYS A 65 -6.84 7.91 14.65
C LYS A 65 -6.59 7.51 16.09
N ASP A 66 -5.32 7.30 16.45
CA ASP A 66 -4.90 6.85 17.78
C ASP A 66 -5.63 5.58 18.24
N GLY A 67 -5.95 4.70 17.27
CA GLY A 67 -6.67 3.45 17.52
C GLY A 67 -8.20 3.56 17.52
N LYS A 68 -8.76 4.77 17.58
CA LYS A 68 -10.20 5.02 17.65
C LYS A 68 -10.80 5.27 16.27
N ILE A 69 -12.06 4.89 16.08
CA ILE A 69 -12.78 5.11 14.83
C ILE A 69 -13.13 6.59 14.68
N VAL A 70 -12.68 7.20 13.59
CA VAL A 70 -13.06 8.56 13.19
C VAL A 70 -14.25 8.52 12.23
N MET A 71 -14.24 7.53 11.33
CA MET A 71 -15.23 7.33 10.30
C MET A 71 -15.32 5.83 10.02
N GLU A 72 -16.52 5.28 10.01
CA GLU A 72 -16.82 3.90 9.64
C GLU A 72 -18.09 3.93 8.78
N GLU A 73 -17.93 3.65 7.48
CA GLU A 73 -19.01 3.74 6.51
C GLU A 73 -19.12 2.45 5.69
N TYR A 74 -20.36 2.05 5.43
CA TYR A 74 -20.71 0.86 4.67
C TYR A 74 -21.71 1.22 3.58
N TYR A 75 -21.51 0.68 2.38
CA TYR A 75 -22.37 0.94 1.21
C TYR A 75 -22.72 -0.35 0.49
N ASN A 76 -23.58 -0.29 -0.52
CA ASN A 76 -23.88 -1.46 -1.38
C ASN A 76 -24.35 -2.71 -0.59
N ASN A 77 -25.21 -2.50 0.41
CA ASN A 77 -25.73 -3.51 1.34
C ASN A 77 -24.66 -4.23 2.20
N PHE A 78 -23.46 -3.67 2.33
CA PHE A 78 -22.49 -4.11 3.32
C PHE A 78 -22.87 -3.61 4.72
N GLY A 79 -22.42 -4.36 5.73
CA GLY A 79 -22.46 -3.95 7.12
C GLY A 79 -21.24 -4.46 7.89
N PRO A 80 -21.20 -4.23 9.22
CA PRO A 80 -20.04 -4.56 10.06
C PRO A 80 -19.60 -6.03 10.05
N ASP A 81 -20.53 -6.94 9.77
CA ASP A 81 -20.29 -8.39 9.75
C ASP A 81 -20.09 -8.96 8.33
N SER A 82 -20.24 -8.13 7.29
CA SER A 82 -20.06 -8.57 5.91
C SER A 82 -18.60 -8.96 5.66
N LEU A 83 -18.40 -10.14 5.07
CA LEU A 83 -17.08 -10.63 4.68
C LEU A 83 -16.75 -10.21 3.25
N TRP A 84 -15.50 -9.80 3.02
CA TRP A 84 -14.98 -9.50 1.69
C TRP A 84 -13.56 -10.04 1.49
N LEU A 85 -13.21 -10.27 0.24
CA LEU A 85 -11.88 -10.69 -0.17
C LEU A 85 -10.90 -9.52 -0.09
N TRP A 86 -9.73 -9.72 0.51
CA TRP A 86 -8.66 -8.72 0.53
C TRP A 86 -7.85 -8.71 -0.77
N ASN A 87 -8.10 -9.67 -1.67
CA ASN A 87 -7.25 -9.92 -2.84
C ASN A 87 -5.77 -9.93 -2.41
N SER A 88 -4.89 -9.28 -3.18
CA SER A 88 -3.46 -9.19 -2.88
C SER A 88 -3.11 -8.45 -1.58
N ALA A 89 -4.00 -7.66 -0.98
CA ALA A 89 -3.71 -7.08 0.33
C ALA A 89 -3.53 -8.19 1.39
N GLY A 90 -4.21 -9.34 1.22
CA GLY A 90 -4.07 -10.51 2.09
C GLY A 90 -2.66 -11.12 2.11
N LYS A 91 -1.80 -10.83 1.13
CA LYS A 91 -0.38 -11.26 1.13
C LYS A 91 0.38 -10.76 2.36
N THR A 92 -0.01 -9.59 2.87
CA THR A 92 0.59 -9.02 4.09
C THR A 92 0.29 -9.85 5.34
N VAL A 93 -0.84 -10.57 5.37
CA VAL A 93 -1.15 -11.55 6.42
C VAL A 93 -0.23 -12.76 6.30
N THR A 94 0.06 -13.23 5.08
CA THR A 94 1.06 -14.28 4.85
C THR A 94 2.45 -13.86 5.35
N ALA A 95 2.90 -12.63 5.04
CA ALA A 95 4.16 -12.10 5.54
C ALA A 95 4.20 -12.04 7.08
N MET A 96 3.10 -11.64 7.73
CA MET A 96 3.00 -11.69 9.20
C MET A 96 3.16 -13.12 9.73
N LEU A 97 2.46 -14.10 9.13
CA LEU A 97 2.54 -15.50 9.58
C LEU A 97 3.93 -16.12 9.37
N ILE A 98 4.63 -15.76 8.28
CA ILE A 98 6.02 -16.19 8.07
C ILE A 98 6.94 -15.62 9.16
N GLY A 99 6.75 -14.35 9.54
CA GLY A 99 7.50 -13.74 10.64
C GLY A 99 7.28 -14.43 11.97
N ILE A 100 6.02 -14.78 12.28
CA ILE A 100 5.70 -15.55 13.48
C ILE A 100 6.35 -16.93 13.41
N ALA A 101 6.27 -17.62 12.27
CA ALA A 101 6.88 -18.94 12.10
C ALA A 101 8.42 -18.89 12.26
N GLN A 102 9.08 -17.85 11.75
CA GLN A 102 10.50 -17.63 11.98
C GLN A 102 10.81 -17.40 13.45
N GLN A 103 10.09 -16.50 14.11
CA GLN A 103 10.27 -16.22 15.52
C GLN A 103 10.11 -17.48 16.39
N GLU A 104 9.18 -18.37 16.01
CA GLU A 104 8.95 -19.64 16.70
C GLU A 104 10.00 -20.72 16.36
N GLY A 105 10.94 -20.43 15.46
CA GLY A 105 12.01 -21.32 15.04
C GLY A 105 11.55 -22.44 14.10
N TYR A 106 10.39 -22.28 13.43
CA TYR A 106 9.90 -23.26 12.45
C TYR A 106 10.54 -23.10 11.08
N LEU A 107 11.06 -21.92 10.75
CA LEU A 107 11.79 -21.64 9.52
C LEU A 107 12.79 -20.50 9.70
N ASP A 108 13.75 -20.38 8.80
CA ASP A 108 14.56 -19.17 8.60
C ASP A 108 14.24 -18.56 7.23
N LEU A 109 14.35 -17.24 7.10
CA LEU A 109 14.18 -16.58 5.81
C LEU A 109 15.26 -16.96 4.79
N ASP A 110 16.46 -17.29 5.25
CA ASP A 110 17.58 -17.65 4.38
C ASP A 110 17.62 -19.13 4.00
N ASP A 111 16.72 -19.94 4.56
CA ASP A 111 16.52 -21.33 4.14
C ASP A 111 16.06 -21.41 2.69
N SER A 112 16.42 -22.50 2.04
CA SER A 112 15.94 -22.78 0.70
C SER A 112 14.43 -23.06 0.75
N ALA A 113 13.68 -22.54 -0.21
CA ALA A 113 12.27 -22.92 -0.35
C ALA A 113 12.11 -24.44 -0.56
N SER A 114 13.11 -25.11 -1.16
CA SER A 114 13.14 -26.56 -1.35
C SER A 114 13.25 -27.35 -0.05
N ASP A 115 13.75 -26.74 1.05
CA ASP A 115 13.80 -27.40 2.35
C ASP A 115 12.40 -27.70 2.90
N TYR A 116 11.40 -26.93 2.46
CA TYR A 116 10.01 -27.04 2.86
C TYR A 116 9.12 -27.67 1.80
N LEU A 117 9.33 -27.32 0.53
CA LEU A 117 8.48 -27.75 -0.59
C LEU A 117 8.94 -29.10 -1.17
N GLY A 118 10.17 -29.53 -0.87
CA GLY A 118 10.82 -30.66 -1.51
C GLY A 118 11.33 -30.32 -2.92
N PRO A 119 12.13 -31.20 -3.54
CA PRO A 119 12.68 -30.95 -4.87
C PRO A 119 11.60 -30.97 -5.96
N GLY A 120 11.78 -30.15 -7.00
CA GLY A 120 10.91 -30.13 -8.18
C GLY A 120 9.61 -29.36 -7.96
N TRP A 121 9.60 -28.39 -7.04
CA TRP A 121 8.50 -27.45 -6.89
C TRP A 121 8.50 -26.37 -7.99
N THR A 122 9.58 -26.31 -8.77
CA THR A 122 9.74 -25.51 -10.00
C THR A 122 10.16 -26.40 -11.18
N SER A 123 10.19 -25.83 -12.39
CA SER A 123 10.81 -26.48 -13.56
C SER A 123 12.31 -26.18 -13.69
N ALA A 124 12.91 -25.51 -12.69
CA ALA A 124 14.32 -25.16 -12.66
C ALA A 124 15.24 -26.37 -12.40
N THR A 125 16.55 -26.20 -12.58
CA THR A 125 17.50 -27.23 -12.11
C THR A 125 17.53 -27.28 -10.57
N PRO A 126 17.92 -28.41 -9.96
CA PRO A 126 18.03 -28.50 -8.49
C PRO A 126 18.90 -27.41 -7.88
N GLU A 127 19.99 -27.00 -8.55
CA GLU A 127 20.88 -25.94 -8.08
C GLU A 127 20.19 -24.56 -8.09
N GLN A 128 19.44 -24.26 -9.16
CA GLN A 128 18.68 -23.02 -9.29
C GLN A 128 17.54 -22.96 -8.27
N GLU A 129 16.82 -24.07 -8.13
CA GLU A 129 15.72 -24.20 -7.18
C GLU A 129 16.21 -24.02 -5.74
N SER A 130 17.34 -24.67 -5.40
CA SER A 130 17.95 -24.56 -4.07
C SER A 130 18.41 -23.14 -3.73
N ALA A 131 18.71 -22.32 -4.74
CA ALA A 131 19.12 -20.93 -4.55
C ALA A 131 17.97 -19.96 -4.24
N ILE A 132 16.71 -20.38 -4.42
CA ILE A 132 15.54 -19.56 -4.10
C ILE A 132 15.20 -19.72 -2.61
N SER A 133 15.43 -18.68 -1.82
CA SER A 133 15.10 -18.70 -0.39
C SER A 133 13.68 -18.25 -0.08
N VAL A 134 13.22 -18.52 1.15
CA VAL A 134 11.95 -17.98 1.68
C VAL A 134 11.94 -16.44 1.59
N ARG A 135 13.08 -15.79 1.87
CA ARG A 135 13.27 -14.34 1.71
C ARG A 135 12.96 -13.89 0.29
N ASN A 136 13.44 -14.61 -0.72
CA ASN A 136 13.21 -14.24 -2.12
C ASN A 136 11.73 -14.27 -2.50
N LEU A 137 10.96 -15.21 -1.93
CA LEU A 137 9.51 -15.26 -2.14
C LEU A 137 8.79 -14.07 -1.47
N LEU A 138 9.23 -13.65 -0.28
CA LEU A 138 8.69 -12.47 0.43
C LEU A 138 9.02 -11.16 -0.28
N SER A 139 10.24 -11.02 -0.81
CA SER A 139 10.75 -9.81 -1.46
C SER A 139 10.44 -9.72 -2.95
N GLN A 140 9.77 -10.73 -3.53
CA GLN A 140 9.44 -10.82 -4.96
C GLN A 140 10.70 -10.83 -5.84
N THR A 141 11.75 -11.53 -5.39
CA THR A 141 13.03 -11.67 -6.07
C THR A 141 13.45 -13.12 -6.32
N SER A 142 12.49 -14.03 -6.52
CA SER A 142 12.77 -15.44 -6.77
C SER A 142 13.47 -15.71 -8.10
N GLY A 143 13.49 -14.74 -9.02
CA GLY A 143 14.04 -14.94 -10.36
C GLY A 143 13.11 -15.70 -11.32
N LEU A 144 11.97 -16.19 -10.81
CA LEU A 144 10.96 -16.91 -11.60
C LEU A 144 10.22 -16.00 -12.60
N ASP A 145 9.78 -16.57 -13.72
CA ASP A 145 9.13 -15.84 -14.81
C ASP A 145 7.66 -15.50 -14.50
N ASP A 146 7.39 -14.22 -14.23
CA ASP A 146 6.07 -13.67 -13.95
C ASP A 146 5.15 -13.56 -15.19
N ARG A 147 5.64 -13.90 -16.38
CA ARG A 147 4.89 -13.80 -17.64
C ARG A 147 4.03 -15.02 -17.91
N GLN A 148 4.35 -16.16 -17.31
CA GLN A 148 3.66 -17.42 -17.55
C GLN A 148 2.77 -17.76 -16.35
N GLY A 149 1.48 -17.97 -16.61
CA GLY A 149 0.54 -18.46 -15.60
C GLY A 149 0.64 -17.72 -14.25
N ASP A 150 0.40 -16.40 -14.21
CA ASP A 150 0.66 -15.53 -13.04
C ASP A 150 0.21 -16.15 -11.70
N PHE A 151 -0.91 -16.87 -11.65
CA PHE A 151 -1.42 -17.53 -10.44
C PHE A 151 -1.01 -19.00 -10.26
N CYS A 152 -0.54 -19.66 -11.31
CA CYS A 152 -0.21 -21.08 -11.32
C CYS A 152 0.95 -21.38 -10.36
N THR A 153 0.82 -22.44 -9.58
CA THR A 153 1.86 -22.91 -8.64
C THR A 153 2.43 -24.27 -9.03
N ASP A 154 2.00 -24.83 -10.15
CA ASP A 154 2.54 -26.10 -10.64
C ASP A 154 3.97 -25.88 -11.15
N PRO A 155 4.86 -26.88 -11.03
CA PRO A 155 6.27 -26.73 -11.40
C PRO A 155 6.48 -26.23 -12.83
N GLU A 156 5.66 -26.70 -13.77
CA GLU A 156 5.69 -26.32 -15.18
C GLU A 156 5.43 -24.82 -15.44
N CYS A 157 4.74 -24.13 -14.54
CA CYS A 157 4.50 -22.69 -14.64
C CYS A 157 5.60 -21.86 -13.97
N LEU A 158 6.38 -22.46 -13.05
CA LEU A 158 7.38 -21.78 -12.24
C LEU A 158 8.75 -21.93 -12.89
N GLU A 159 8.93 -21.27 -14.03
CA GLU A 159 10.17 -21.30 -14.80
C GLU A 159 11.21 -20.30 -14.27
N TYR A 160 12.47 -20.72 -14.23
CA TYR A 160 13.58 -19.87 -13.83
C TYR A 160 14.01 -18.94 -14.98
N LEU A 161 13.98 -17.62 -14.76
CA LEU A 161 14.33 -16.62 -15.77
C LEU A 161 15.63 -15.87 -15.46
N ALA A 162 15.93 -15.66 -14.18
CA ALA A 162 17.09 -14.91 -13.72
C ALA A 162 17.54 -15.42 -12.36
N ASP A 163 18.75 -15.05 -11.94
CA ASP A 163 19.25 -15.44 -10.64
C ASP A 163 18.40 -14.89 -9.49
N ALA A 164 18.19 -15.73 -8.47
CA ALA A 164 17.50 -15.32 -7.26
C ALA A 164 18.20 -14.09 -6.65
N GLY A 165 17.42 -13.08 -6.30
CA GLY A 165 17.90 -11.79 -5.81
C GLY A 165 18.34 -10.78 -6.89
N THR A 166 18.53 -11.17 -8.15
CA THR A 166 19.01 -10.25 -9.20
C THR A 166 17.89 -9.61 -10.02
N ARG A 167 16.64 -10.01 -9.79
CA ARG A 167 15.48 -9.53 -10.52
C ARG A 167 14.29 -9.38 -9.57
N TRP A 168 13.61 -8.24 -9.64
CA TRP A 168 12.33 -8.03 -8.96
C TRP A 168 11.17 -8.19 -9.94
N ALA A 169 10.17 -8.97 -9.56
CA ALA A 169 8.94 -9.11 -10.32
C ALA A 169 7.78 -9.55 -9.44
N TYR A 170 6.66 -8.85 -9.55
CA TYR A 170 5.46 -9.19 -8.80
C TYR A 170 4.78 -10.44 -9.39
N HIS A 171 4.93 -11.57 -8.71
CA HIS A 171 4.49 -12.88 -9.22
C HIS A 171 3.54 -13.58 -8.23
N ASN A 172 2.31 -13.88 -8.65
CA ASN A 172 1.33 -14.48 -7.74
C ASN A 172 1.60 -15.97 -7.42
N GLY A 173 2.04 -16.78 -8.38
CA GLY A 173 2.44 -18.17 -8.18
C GLY A 173 3.61 -18.29 -7.21
N SER A 174 4.67 -17.51 -7.43
CA SER A 174 5.86 -17.52 -6.58
C SER A 174 5.53 -17.18 -5.11
N TYR A 175 4.82 -16.10 -4.80
CA TYR A 175 4.49 -15.81 -3.39
C TYR A 175 3.55 -16.86 -2.79
N THR A 176 2.66 -17.45 -3.59
CA THR A 176 1.65 -18.39 -3.07
C THR A 176 2.32 -19.62 -2.46
N GLN A 177 3.54 -19.97 -2.90
CA GLN A 177 4.33 -21.03 -2.27
C GLN A 177 4.60 -20.80 -0.77
N LEU A 178 4.68 -19.55 -0.31
CA LEU A 178 4.79 -19.25 1.14
C LEU A 178 3.62 -19.84 1.95
N THR A 179 2.44 -19.96 1.33
CA THR A 179 1.26 -20.54 1.98
C THR A 179 1.30 -22.07 2.06
N ALA A 180 2.15 -22.72 1.25
CA ALA A 180 2.48 -24.14 1.33
C ALA A 180 3.68 -24.39 2.26
N ILE A 181 4.65 -23.47 2.30
CA ILE A 181 5.79 -23.50 3.24
C ILE A 181 5.29 -23.47 4.69
N LEU A 182 4.35 -22.58 5.04
CA LEU A 182 3.83 -22.48 6.41
C LEU A 182 3.37 -23.81 7.03
N PRO A 183 2.45 -24.57 6.42
CA PRO A 183 2.06 -25.87 6.96
C PRO A 183 3.16 -26.93 6.88
N ALA A 184 4.07 -26.86 5.90
CA ALA A 184 5.21 -27.79 5.81
C ALA A 184 6.20 -27.57 6.96
N ALA A 185 6.54 -26.32 7.26
CA ALA A 185 7.46 -25.92 8.33
C ALA A 185 6.88 -26.16 9.73
N THR A 186 5.62 -25.77 9.93
CA THR A 186 4.99 -25.79 11.26
C THR A 186 4.32 -27.12 11.62
N GLY A 187 4.00 -27.94 10.61
CA GLY A 187 3.11 -29.10 10.75
C GLY A 187 1.66 -28.73 11.06
N ILE A 188 1.27 -27.44 10.98
CA ILE A 188 -0.05 -26.94 11.34
C ILE A 188 -0.76 -26.40 10.09
N PRO A 189 -2.02 -26.78 9.80
CA PRO A 189 -2.75 -26.24 8.66
C PRO A 189 -2.85 -24.70 8.69
N LEU A 190 -2.67 -24.05 7.55
CA LEU A 190 -2.59 -22.57 7.41
C LEU A 190 -3.66 -21.80 8.21
N ASN A 191 -4.93 -22.17 8.06
CA ASN A 191 -6.02 -21.49 8.77
C ASN A 191 -6.04 -21.77 10.28
N GLN A 192 -5.52 -22.93 10.74
CA GLN A 192 -5.37 -23.21 12.16
C GLN A 192 -4.19 -22.43 12.75
N TYR A 193 -3.08 -22.31 12.01
CA TYR A 193 -1.93 -21.50 12.41
C TYR A 193 -2.32 -20.02 12.53
N LEU A 194 -2.98 -19.47 11.50
CA LEU A 194 -3.59 -18.14 11.52
C LEU A 194 -4.51 -17.94 12.74
N LEU A 195 -5.41 -18.91 12.99
CA LEU A 195 -6.39 -18.83 14.07
C LEU A 195 -5.71 -18.66 15.43
N GLY A 196 -4.73 -19.52 15.72
CA GLY A 196 -4.06 -19.57 17.02
C GLY A 196 -3.05 -18.45 17.24
N ARG A 197 -2.32 -18.04 16.19
CA ARG A 197 -1.20 -17.11 16.32
C ARG A 197 -1.55 -15.66 16.09
N LEU A 198 -2.54 -15.38 15.25
CA LEU A 198 -2.89 -14.01 14.90
C LEU A 198 -4.35 -13.71 15.24
N ARG A 199 -5.28 -14.44 14.61
CA ARG A 199 -6.70 -14.07 14.59
C ARG A 199 -7.29 -13.93 16.00
N ASN A 200 -7.16 -14.97 16.83
CA ASN A 200 -7.72 -14.96 18.19
C ASN A 200 -6.99 -13.97 19.11
N ARG A 201 -5.73 -13.67 18.82
CA ARG A 201 -4.88 -12.82 19.65
C ARG A 201 -5.22 -11.33 19.49
N ILE A 202 -5.79 -10.94 18.36
CA ILE A 202 -6.15 -9.54 18.06
C ILE A 202 -7.64 -9.33 17.79
N GLY A 203 -8.47 -10.36 17.99
CA GLY A 203 -9.93 -10.28 17.83
C GLY A 203 -10.38 -10.13 16.37
N MET A 204 -9.65 -10.74 15.42
CA MET A 204 -10.06 -10.78 14.01
C MET A 204 -11.04 -11.94 13.73
N ASN A 205 -11.76 -11.81 12.62
CA ASN A 205 -12.53 -12.87 11.98
C ASN A 205 -11.93 -13.22 10.61
N GLY A 206 -12.48 -14.24 9.96
CA GLY A 206 -12.06 -14.61 8.59
C GLY A 206 -11.00 -15.70 8.51
N GLY A 207 -10.49 -15.91 7.29
CA GLY A 207 -9.57 -16.98 6.94
C GLY A 207 -9.11 -16.94 5.49
N PHE A 208 -8.10 -17.74 5.16
CA PHE A 208 -7.68 -17.98 3.78
C PHE A 208 -8.65 -18.91 3.06
N LEU A 209 -9.10 -18.48 1.89
CA LEU A 209 -9.93 -19.24 0.95
C LEU A 209 -9.08 -19.69 -0.23
N THR A 210 -9.31 -20.91 -0.69
CA THR A 210 -8.67 -21.45 -1.90
C THR A 210 -9.54 -21.15 -3.12
N LEU A 211 -9.04 -20.35 -4.05
CA LEU A 211 -9.72 -20.01 -5.31
C LEU A 211 -8.80 -20.32 -6.49
N GLY A 212 -8.95 -21.51 -7.06
CA GLY A 212 -7.94 -22.08 -7.96
C GLY A 212 -6.62 -22.24 -7.21
N TYR A 213 -5.52 -21.75 -7.80
CA TYR A 213 -4.21 -21.73 -7.14
C TYR A 213 -4.10 -20.67 -6.04
N ASN A 214 -4.94 -19.62 -6.04
CA ASN A 214 -4.80 -18.54 -5.06
C ASN A 214 -5.22 -18.96 -3.65
N ARG A 215 -4.50 -18.42 -2.65
CA ARG A 215 -4.92 -18.36 -1.25
C ARG A 215 -5.28 -16.92 -0.88
N ILE A 216 -6.57 -16.59 -0.92
CA ILE A 216 -7.06 -15.23 -0.69
C ILE A 216 -7.60 -15.11 0.72
N TYR A 217 -7.08 -14.17 1.50
CA TYR A 217 -7.62 -13.86 2.82
C TYR A 217 -8.94 -13.10 2.70
N ALA A 218 -9.93 -13.46 3.51
CA ALA A 218 -11.22 -12.80 3.58
C ALA A 218 -11.61 -12.54 5.03
N SER A 219 -12.14 -11.35 5.32
CA SER A 219 -12.62 -10.96 6.65
C SER A 219 -13.67 -9.86 6.55
N ASN A 220 -14.21 -9.42 7.70
CA ASN A 220 -14.95 -8.15 7.77
C ASN A 220 -14.00 -6.95 7.84
N ALA A 221 -14.55 -5.74 7.66
CA ALA A 221 -13.82 -4.47 7.62
C ALA A 221 -13.07 -4.18 8.93
N ARG A 222 -13.72 -4.40 10.08
CA ARG A 222 -13.10 -4.22 11.40
C ARG A 222 -11.90 -5.14 11.61
N SER A 223 -11.91 -6.37 11.10
CA SER A 223 -10.73 -7.26 11.17
C SER A 223 -9.56 -6.72 10.34
N MET A 224 -9.85 -6.12 9.18
CA MET A 224 -8.83 -5.47 8.35
C MET A 224 -8.22 -4.26 9.04
N ALA A 225 -9.06 -3.46 9.71
CA ALA A 225 -8.61 -2.33 10.53
C ALA A 225 -7.77 -2.78 11.74
N ARG A 226 -8.15 -3.88 12.42
CA ARG A 226 -7.36 -4.49 13.52
C ARG A 226 -5.97 -4.92 13.05
N PHE A 227 -5.87 -5.56 11.89
CA PHE A 227 -4.56 -5.89 11.31
C PHE A 227 -3.72 -4.64 11.03
N GLY A 228 -4.33 -3.57 10.50
CA GLY A 228 -3.66 -2.28 10.35
C GLY A 228 -3.14 -1.69 11.67
N LEU A 229 -3.92 -1.74 12.75
CA LEU A 229 -3.49 -1.30 14.09
C LEU A 229 -2.36 -2.15 14.68
N LEU A 230 -2.41 -3.47 14.50
CA LEU A 230 -1.30 -4.35 14.90
C LEU A 230 -0.01 -3.92 14.21
N MET A 231 -0.08 -3.67 12.91
CA MET A 231 1.08 -3.24 12.14
C MET A 231 1.55 -1.85 12.53
N LEU A 232 0.62 -0.91 12.80
CA LEU A 232 0.93 0.44 13.29
C LEU A 232 1.74 0.37 14.59
N ASN A 233 1.39 -0.55 15.49
CA ASN A 233 2.06 -0.72 16.78
C ASN A 233 3.15 -1.79 16.79
N GLY A 234 3.83 -1.99 15.66
CA GLY A 234 5.06 -2.80 15.65
C GLY A 234 4.85 -4.29 15.93
N GLY A 235 3.67 -4.85 15.66
CA GLY A 235 3.37 -6.26 15.97
C GLY A 235 2.94 -6.51 17.41
N VAL A 236 2.64 -5.47 18.18
CA VAL A 236 2.15 -5.55 19.57
C VAL A 236 0.67 -5.16 19.64
N TRP A 237 -0.17 -6.03 20.19
CA TRP A 237 -1.59 -5.78 20.41
C TRP A 237 -1.88 -5.63 21.89
N ASP A 238 -2.24 -4.42 22.34
CA ASP A 238 -2.60 -4.15 23.74
C ASP A 238 -1.59 -4.74 24.76
N GLY A 239 -0.30 -4.45 24.55
CA GLY A 239 0.80 -4.99 25.35
C GLY A 239 1.17 -6.46 25.07
N THR A 240 0.33 -7.20 24.37
CA THR A 240 0.63 -8.58 23.93
C THR A 240 1.45 -8.54 22.65
N ARG A 241 2.70 -9.02 22.72
CA ARG A 241 3.54 -9.14 21.54
C ARG A 241 3.09 -10.33 20.69
N ILE A 242 2.70 -10.06 19.45
CA ILE A 242 2.30 -11.08 18.46
C ILE A 242 3.48 -11.41 17.57
N LEU A 243 4.27 -10.39 17.21
CA LEU A 243 5.58 -10.50 16.59
C LEU A 243 6.55 -9.71 17.49
N ASP A 244 7.37 -10.44 18.24
CA ASP A 244 8.46 -9.94 19.06
C ASP A 244 9.69 -9.55 18.23
N ASP A 245 9.88 -10.18 17.07
CA ASP A 245 11.02 -9.91 16.18
C ASP A 245 10.89 -8.53 15.51
N THR A 246 11.40 -7.52 16.21
CA THR A 246 11.43 -6.13 15.71
C THR A 246 12.31 -5.94 14.47
N THR A 247 13.28 -6.84 14.25
CA THR A 247 14.12 -6.78 13.05
C THR A 247 13.31 -7.22 11.85
N TYR A 248 12.62 -8.37 11.95
CA TYR A 248 11.72 -8.83 10.90
C TYR A 248 10.60 -7.84 10.62
N HIS A 249 9.94 -7.30 11.66
CA HIS A 249 8.90 -6.26 11.47
C HIS A 249 9.42 -5.07 10.68
N ARG A 250 10.61 -4.55 11.04
CA ARG A 250 11.24 -3.46 10.30
C ARG A 250 11.52 -3.83 8.85
N GLU A 251 12.03 -5.04 8.58
CA GLU A 251 12.30 -5.51 7.23
C GLU A 251 11.02 -5.70 6.39
N MET A 252 9.89 -6.00 7.02
CA MET A 252 8.60 -6.04 6.33
C MET A 252 8.22 -4.66 5.75
N ILE A 253 8.50 -3.59 6.49
CA ILE A 253 8.03 -2.22 6.18
C ILE A 253 9.16 -1.27 5.76
N THR A 254 10.32 -1.81 5.39
CA THR A 254 11.43 -1.07 4.78
C THR A 254 11.84 -1.76 3.49
N SER A 255 12.62 -1.06 2.65
CA SER A 255 13.01 -1.57 1.33
C SER A 255 13.74 -2.91 1.48
N SER A 256 13.16 -3.98 0.96
CA SER A 256 13.71 -5.34 1.12
C SER A 256 14.86 -5.64 0.15
N GLN A 257 15.04 -4.80 -0.87
CA GLN A 257 16.04 -4.89 -1.93
C GLN A 257 16.11 -3.57 -2.73
N ASP A 258 17.17 -3.38 -3.53
CA ASP A 258 17.46 -2.12 -4.23
C ASP A 258 16.81 -1.95 -5.62
N LEU A 259 16.37 -3.05 -6.24
CA LEU A 259 15.70 -3.13 -7.54
C LEU A 259 14.33 -2.44 -7.52
N ASN A 260 13.52 -2.63 -6.48
CA ASN A 260 12.24 -1.95 -6.25
C ASN A 260 12.15 -1.45 -4.80
N PRO A 261 12.73 -0.28 -4.47
CA PRO A 261 12.79 0.21 -3.09
C PRO A 261 11.41 0.51 -2.51
N ALA A 262 10.36 0.64 -3.33
CA ALA A 262 8.96 0.79 -2.91
C ALA A 262 8.30 -0.52 -2.45
N TYR A 263 9.07 -1.57 -2.18
CA TYR A 263 8.56 -2.88 -1.75
C TYR A 263 9.35 -3.43 -0.56
N GLY A 264 8.63 -3.96 0.44
CA GLY A 264 9.17 -4.66 1.61
C GLY A 264 8.93 -6.17 1.54
N TYR A 265 8.52 -6.79 2.64
CA TYR A 265 8.01 -8.18 2.64
C TYR A 265 6.52 -8.20 2.40
N LEU A 266 6.15 -8.29 1.12
CA LEU A 266 4.77 -8.25 0.63
C LEU A 266 3.97 -6.96 0.96
N TRP A 267 4.66 -5.92 1.44
CA TRP A 267 4.13 -4.57 1.68
C TRP A 267 4.61 -3.58 0.62
N TRP A 268 3.74 -2.63 0.26
CA TRP A 268 4.10 -1.49 -0.56
C TRP A 268 4.54 -0.32 0.31
N LEU A 269 5.60 0.39 -0.08
CA LEU A 269 6.24 1.44 0.70
C LEU A 269 6.12 2.77 -0.02
N ASN A 270 5.67 3.81 0.69
CA ASN A 270 5.68 5.17 0.18
C ASN A 270 7.02 5.87 0.41
N GLY A 271 7.15 7.11 -0.08
CA GLY A 271 8.32 7.96 0.18
C GLY A 271 9.60 7.57 -0.55
N LYS A 272 9.54 6.59 -1.46
CA LYS A 272 10.67 6.16 -2.29
C LYS A 272 10.73 6.95 -3.59
N ASP A 273 11.93 7.10 -4.14
CA ASP A 273 12.18 7.86 -5.35
C ASP A 273 11.90 7.07 -6.64
N ARG A 274 11.87 5.75 -6.55
CA ARG A 274 11.53 4.86 -7.65
C ARG A 274 10.62 3.69 -7.24
N LEU A 275 9.78 3.25 -8.17
CA LEU A 275 8.97 2.05 -8.01
C LEU A 275 8.81 1.28 -9.32
N MET A 276 8.58 -0.03 -9.18
CA MET A 276 7.95 -0.87 -10.19
C MET A 276 6.60 -1.36 -9.66
N VAL A 277 5.64 -1.59 -10.56
CA VAL A 277 4.26 -1.99 -10.26
C VAL A 277 3.94 -3.32 -10.95
N PRO A 278 2.92 -4.07 -10.52
CA PRO A 278 2.64 -5.38 -11.08
C PRO A 278 2.42 -5.33 -12.60
N GLN A 279 2.83 -6.39 -13.31
CA GLN A 279 2.65 -6.59 -14.76
C GLN A 279 3.38 -5.58 -15.67
N VAL A 280 4.06 -4.58 -15.11
CA VAL A 280 4.79 -3.56 -15.86
C VAL A 280 6.23 -3.55 -15.41
N ARG A 281 7.17 -3.83 -16.33
CA ARG A 281 8.63 -3.83 -16.04
C ARG A 281 9.25 -2.43 -16.07
N GLN A 282 8.42 -1.40 -16.20
CA GLN A 282 8.88 -0.01 -16.22
C GLN A 282 9.17 0.48 -14.81
N VAL A 283 10.28 1.19 -14.67
CA VAL A 283 10.62 1.95 -13.46
C VAL A 283 10.00 3.34 -13.55
N PHE A 284 9.23 3.71 -12.53
CA PHE A 284 8.66 5.03 -12.34
C PHE A 284 9.48 5.79 -11.31
N ASN A 285 9.95 6.99 -11.63
CA ASN A 285 10.76 7.82 -10.72
C ASN A 285 9.87 8.76 -9.90
N ARG A 286 9.08 8.20 -8.99
CA ARG A 286 8.16 8.93 -8.11
C ARG A 286 7.85 8.09 -6.85
N PRO A 287 7.31 8.69 -5.77
CA PRO A 287 6.71 7.91 -4.69
C PRO A 287 5.43 7.21 -5.15
N LEU A 288 5.10 6.11 -4.47
CA LEU A 288 3.91 5.30 -4.73
C LEU A 288 2.63 6.15 -4.68
N THR A 289 2.46 6.92 -3.61
CA THR A 289 1.30 7.77 -3.35
C THR A 289 1.78 9.16 -2.90
N PRO A 290 2.00 10.09 -3.86
CA PRO A 290 2.50 11.44 -3.57
C PRO A 290 1.69 12.23 -2.55
N SER A 291 0.38 12.00 -2.46
CA SER A 291 -0.48 12.68 -1.48
C SER A 291 -0.40 12.08 -0.08
N ALA A 292 0.19 10.89 0.09
CA ALA A 292 0.35 10.27 1.41
C ALA A 292 1.66 10.69 2.09
N PRO A 293 1.73 10.70 3.43
CA PRO A 293 2.98 10.87 4.17
C PRO A 293 4.06 9.87 3.74
N ALA A 294 5.33 10.29 3.76
CA ALA A 294 6.43 9.49 3.22
C ALA A 294 6.65 8.18 3.98
N SER A 295 6.34 8.13 5.28
CA SER A 295 6.45 6.92 6.11
C SER A 295 5.29 5.93 5.92
N THR A 296 4.30 6.27 5.08
CA THR A 296 3.14 5.41 4.83
C THR A 296 3.58 4.10 4.19
N TYR A 297 3.05 2.97 4.68
CA TYR A 297 3.12 1.69 4.00
C TYR A 297 1.73 1.09 3.85
N VAL A 298 1.55 0.32 2.78
CA VAL A 298 0.22 -0.03 2.27
C VAL A 298 0.12 -1.50 1.90
N ALA A 299 -0.91 -2.18 2.40
CA ALA A 299 -1.35 -3.45 1.86
C ALA A 299 -2.25 -3.15 0.66
N MET A 300 -1.86 -3.56 -0.55
CA MET A 300 -2.61 -3.25 -1.77
C MET A 300 -3.13 -4.51 -2.47
N GLY A 301 -4.44 -4.56 -2.64
CA GLY A 301 -5.18 -5.60 -3.34
C GLY A 301 -5.86 -5.08 -4.61
N LYS A 302 -6.09 -5.99 -5.56
CA LYS A 302 -6.90 -5.74 -6.75
C LYS A 302 -8.23 -5.07 -6.37
N ASP A 303 -8.72 -4.19 -7.23
CA ASP A 303 -10.00 -3.48 -7.06
C ASP A 303 -10.00 -2.47 -5.91
N GLY A 304 -8.83 -2.15 -5.33
CA GLY A 304 -8.70 -1.18 -4.25
C GLY A 304 -8.98 -1.75 -2.87
N GLN A 305 -8.52 -2.97 -2.58
CA GLN A 305 -8.49 -3.45 -1.19
C GLN A 305 -7.26 -2.84 -0.52
N LEU A 306 -7.44 -1.98 0.46
CA LEU A 306 -6.36 -1.13 0.97
C LEU A 306 -6.30 -1.16 2.49
N ILE A 307 -5.07 -1.22 3.02
CA ILE A 307 -4.73 -0.88 4.41
C ILE A 307 -3.59 0.10 4.33
N ASN A 308 -3.82 1.36 4.64
CA ASN A 308 -2.77 2.36 4.79
C ASN A 308 -2.44 2.48 6.27
N VAL A 309 -1.16 2.41 6.59
CA VAL A 309 -0.65 2.58 7.94
C VAL A 309 0.34 3.75 7.93
N VAL A 310 0.11 4.72 8.81
CA VAL A 310 0.85 5.98 8.88
C VAL A 310 1.40 6.15 10.30
N PRO A 311 2.60 5.63 10.58
CA PRO A 311 3.17 5.63 11.92
C PRO A 311 3.30 7.03 12.53
N GLU A 312 3.75 8.01 11.75
CA GLU A 312 4.00 9.37 12.25
C GLU A 312 2.72 10.12 12.67
N GLU A 313 1.55 9.63 12.24
CA GLU A 313 0.25 10.22 12.55
C GLU A 313 -0.63 9.31 13.41
N ASN A 314 -0.16 8.14 13.86
CA ASN A 314 -1.01 7.11 14.50
C ASN A 314 -2.33 6.87 13.73
N LEU A 315 -2.24 6.85 12.41
CA LEU A 315 -3.39 6.83 11.52
C LEU A 315 -3.39 5.53 10.72
N VAL A 316 -4.55 4.90 10.65
CA VAL A 316 -4.80 3.73 9.81
C VAL A 316 -6.09 3.99 9.06
N TRP A 317 -6.12 3.70 7.76
CA TRP A 317 -7.39 3.58 7.07
C TRP A 317 -7.44 2.34 6.20
N ILE A 318 -8.64 1.77 6.10
CA ILE A 318 -8.89 0.61 5.24
C ILE A 318 -10.01 0.91 4.27
N ARG A 319 -9.97 0.22 3.14
CA ARG A 319 -11.07 0.19 2.20
C ARG A 319 -11.25 -1.21 1.63
N MET A 320 -12.50 -1.65 1.61
CA MET A 320 -12.99 -2.81 0.86
C MET A 320 -13.98 -2.35 -0.20
N GLY A 321 -13.98 -2.98 -1.37
CA GLY A 321 -14.96 -2.66 -2.42
C GLY A 321 -14.64 -3.26 -3.77
N ASP A 322 -15.38 -2.83 -4.78
CA ASP A 322 -15.14 -3.21 -6.18
C ASP A 322 -14.27 -2.15 -6.88
N ALA A 323 -13.87 -2.40 -8.13
CA ALA A 323 -13.05 -1.46 -8.88
C ALA A 323 -13.80 -0.12 -9.04
N PHE A 324 -13.17 1.00 -8.70
CA PHE A 324 -13.80 2.31 -8.85
C PHE A 324 -13.85 2.79 -10.32
N ARG A 325 -13.10 2.13 -11.20
CA ARG A 325 -13.09 2.35 -12.66
C ARG A 325 -12.55 1.12 -13.39
N GLU A 326 -12.82 1.03 -14.69
CA GLU A 326 -12.22 0.00 -15.55
C GLU A 326 -10.75 0.32 -15.89
N GLY A 327 -9.91 -0.71 -15.82
CA GLY A 327 -8.50 -0.66 -16.23
C GLY A 327 -7.56 0.11 -15.29
N GLY A 328 -6.26 0.04 -15.59
CA GLY A 328 -5.19 0.73 -14.86
C GLY A 328 -4.76 0.07 -13.55
N LEU A 329 -3.89 0.75 -12.81
CA LEU A 329 -3.38 0.31 -11.50
C LEU A 329 -4.36 0.73 -10.41
N ILE A 330 -5.56 0.13 -10.45
CA ILE A 330 -6.73 0.55 -9.64
C ILE A 330 -6.36 0.84 -8.18
N ALA A 331 -5.60 -0.06 -7.54
CA ALA A 331 -5.20 0.12 -6.14
C ALA A 331 -4.34 1.38 -5.90
N VAL A 332 -3.35 1.64 -6.77
CA VAL A 332 -2.45 2.80 -6.65
C VAL A 332 -3.21 4.10 -6.90
N ASP A 333 -4.01 4.11 -7.97
CA ASP A 333 -4.77 5.30 -8.35
C ASP A 333 -5.86 5.64 -7.33
N TYR A 334 -6.54 4.63 -6.82
CA TYR A 334 -7.57 4.82 -5.80
C TYR A 334 -6.96 5.32 -4.48
N ASN A 335 -5.80 4.78 -4.10
CA ASN A 335 -5.09 5.22 -2.90
C ASN A 335 -4.79 6.72 -2.93
N GLU A 336 -4.32 7.23 -4.07
CA GLU A 336 -4.04 8.65 -4.28
C GLU A 336 -5.30 9.52 -4.15
N GLU A 337 -6.43 9.09 -4.71
CA GLU A 337 -7.69 9.84 -4.66
C GLU A 337 -8.29 9.92 -3.24
N VAL A 338 -8.15 8.83 -2.47
CA VAL A 338 -8.56 8.82 -1.05
C VAL A 338 -7.65 9.73 -0.24
N TRP A 339 -6.32 9.66 -0.44
CA TRP A 339 -5.37 10.53 0.27
C TRP A 339 -5.58 12.01 -0.04
N ALA A 340 -5.85 12.38 -1.29
CA ALA A 340 -6.17 13.76 -1.66
C ALA A 340 -7.38 14.31 -0.87
N ARG A 341 -8.35 13.45 -0.52
CA ARG A 341 -9.53 13.81 0.27
C ARG A 341 -9.27 13.77 1.77
N ILE A 342 -8.49 12.81 2.26
CA ILE A 342 -8.03 12.77 3.66
C ILE A 342 -7.27 14.07 3.99
N ASN A 343 -6.40 14.53 3.10
CA ASN A 343 -5.68 15.80 3.26
C ASN A 343 -6.59 17.04 3.23
N GLY A 344 -7.81 16.90 2.72
CA GLY A 344 -8.84 17.94 2.71
C GLY A 344 -9.81 17.88 3.90
N LEU A 345 -9.56 17.01 4.88
CA LEU A 345 -10.42 16.89 6.06
C LEU A 345 -10.26 18.09 6.99
N GLU A 346 -9.05 18.62 7.18
CA GLU A 346 -8.82 19.75 8.07
C GLU A 346 -9.58 21.00 7.64
N CYS A 347 -10.12 21.73 8.61
CA CYS A 347 -10.68 23.03 8.33
C CYS A 347 -9.61 23.98 7.79
N ALA A 348 -9.85 24.55 6.61
CA ALA A 348 -9.05 25.67 6.14
C ALA A 348 -9.19 26.83 7.14
N THR A 349 -8.18 27.07 7.96
CA THR A 349 -8.09 28.34 8.70
C THR A 349 -8.09 29.46 7.68
N SER A 350 -8.96 30.46 7.83
CA SER A 350 -9.06 31.62 6.93
C SER A 350 -7.86 32.56 7.03
N THR A 351 -6.66 32.05 7.18
CA THR A 351 -5.50 32.66 6.57
C THR A 351 -5.48 32.13 5.15
N ALA A 352 -5.56 33.01 4.17
CA ALA A 352 -5.22 32.64 2.80
C ALA A 352 -3.83 31.97 2.83
N SER A 353 -3.80 30.64 2.88
CA SER A 353 -2.66 29.90 2.38
C SER A 353 -2.45 30.47 0.99
N PRO A 354 -1.24 30.90 0.61
CA PRO A 354 -0.99 31.14 -0.80
C PRO A 354 -1.44 29.84 -1.45
N SER A 355 -2.47 29.92 -2.30
CA SER A 355 -2.87 28.81 -3.15
C SER A 355 -1.56 28.26 -3.65
N ARG A 356 -1.25 27.01 -3.32
CA ARG A 356 -0.04 26.37 -3.82
C ARG A 356 -0.27 26.33 -5.32
N GLU A 357 0.19 27.37 -6.02
CA GLU A 357 -0.08 27.54 -7.44
C GLU A 357 0.46 26.28 -8.06
N GLU A 358 -0.43 25.42 -8.56
CA GLU A 358 0.00 24.23 -9.27
C GLU A 358 0.92 24.74 -10.37
N THR A 359 2.19 24.33 -10.33
CA THR A 359 3.19 24.84 -11.27
C THR A 359 2.76 24.57 -12.71
N VAL A 360 1.99 23.49 -12.92
CA VAL A 360 1.26 23.22 -14.15
C VAL A 360 -0.15 22.77 -13.80
N ALA A 361 -1.17 23.39 -14.38
CA ALA A 361 -2.57 22.97 -14.35
C ALA A 361 -2.95 22.35 -15.71
N ILE A 362 -3.80 21.32 -15.70
CA ILE A 362 -4.30 20.69 -16.93
C ILE A 362 -5.84 20.64 -16.93
N PHE A 363 -6.47 20.97 -18.06
CA PHE A 363 -7.92 21.01 -18.16
C PHE A 363 -8.43 21.04 -19.62
N PRO A 364 -9.64 20.51 -19.89
CA PRO A 364 -10.42 19.64 -19.00
C PRO A 364 -9.72 18.28 -18.80
N ASN A 365 -9.93 17.66 -17.66
CA ASN A 365 -9.48 16.29 -17.39
C ASN A 365 -10.53 15.60 -16.51
N PRO A 366 -11.34 14.66 -17.03
CA PRO A 366 -11.20 13.99 -18.32
C PRO A 366 -11.30 14.89 -19.56
N VAL A 367 -10.57 14.55 -20.61
CA VAL A 367 -10.52 15.29 -21.88
C VAL A 367 -11.24 14.50 -22.98
N THR A 368 -12.02 15.22 -23.79
CA THR A 368 -12.70 14.67 -24.97
C THR A 368 -12.07 15.10 -26.30
N ASP A 369 -11.46 16.28 -26.36
CA ASP A 369 -10.97 16.80 -27.64
C ASP A 369 -9.65 17.53 -27.49
N VAL A 370 -9.61 18.60 -26.69
CA VAL A 370 -8.42 19.42 -26.50
C VAL A 370 -8.06 19.49 -25.03
N LEU A 371 -6.84 19.07 -24.70
CA LEU A 371 -6.27 19.24 -23.36
C LEU A 371 -5.45 20.52 -23.33
N ASN A 372 -5.77 21.43 -22.41
CA ASN A 372 -4.99 22.63 -22.17
C ASN A 372 -4.05 22.39 -20.99
N LEU A 373 -2.79 22.78 -21.13
CA LEU A 373 -1.81 22.84 -20.08
C LEU A 373 -1.48 24.32 -19.87
N ASN A 374 -1.60 24.81 -18.63
CA ASN A 374 -1.16 26.14 -18.24
C ASN A 374 -0.13 26.00 -17.13
N SER A 375 0.96 26.73 -17.20
CA SER A 375 2.08 26.63 -16.29
C SER A 375 2.53 28.00 -15.82
N THR A 376 2.90 28.11 -14.54
CA THR A 376 3.51 29.34 -14.02
C THR A 376 4.94 29.53 -14.53
N GLN A 377 5.58 28.44 -14.96
CA GLN A 377 6.92 28.41 -15.58
C GLN A 377 6.87 27.97 -17.05
N GLU A 378 7.93 28.25 -17.81
CA GLU A 378 8.02 27.79 -19.19
C GLU A 378 8.18 26.26 -19.25
N MET A 379 7.36 25.60 -20.07
CA MET A 379 7.50 24.18 -20.35
C MET A 379 8.50 23.99 -21.50
N ARG A 380 9.60 23.28 -21.25
CA ARG A 380 10.65 22.96 -22.24
C ARG A 380 10.35 21.69 -23.02
N GLU A 381 9.74 20.72 -22.36
CA GLU A 381 9.34 19.46 -22.98
C GLU A 381 8.04 18.97 -22.34
N VAL A 382 7.09 18.53 -23.15
CA VAL A 382 5.88 17.83 -22.72
C VAL A 382 5.81 16.50 -23.47
N THR A 383 5.98 15.37 -22.79
CA THR A 383 5.89 14.03 -23.37
C THR A 383 4.56 13.39 -23.01
N VAL A 384 3.81 12.88 -23.98
CA VAL A 384 2.60 12.07 -23.78
C VAL A 384 2.98 10.60 -23.75
N LEU A 385 2.59 9.91 -22.69
CA LEU A 385 2.91 8.52 -22.41
C LEU A 385 1.62 7.72 -22.22
N THR A 386 1.57 6.48 -22.71
CA THR A 386 0.49 5.54 -22.36
C THR A 386 0.54 5.20 -20.86
N ALA A 387 -0.51 4.55 -20.34
CA ALA A 387 -0.47 3.96 -19.00
C ALA A 387 0.68 2.94 -18.80
N GLY A 388 1.16 2.30 -19.88
CA GLY A 388 2.34 1.43 -19.87
C GLY A 388 3.66 2.16 -20.16
N GLY A 389 3.65 3.50 -20.13
CA GLY A 389 4.81 4.38 -20.31
C GLY A 389 5.46 4.39 -21.69
N GLN A 390 4.80 3.82 -22.69
CA GLN A 390 5.21 4.00 -24.07
C GLN A 390 5.05 5.47 -24.46
N ARG A 391 6.13 6.09 -24.94
CA ARG A 391 6.08 7.45 -25.50
C ARG A 391 5.26 7.44 -26.78
N LEU A 392 4.20 8.23 -26.79
CA LEU A 392 3.37 8.47 -27.97
C LEU A 392 3.86 9.69 -28.73
N GLU A 393 4.04 10.80 -28.00
CA GLU A 393 4.35 12.09 -28.60
C GLU A 393 5.20 12.94 -27.66
N ALA A 394 5.93 13.92 -28.19
CA ALA A 394 6.56 14.94 -27.38
C ALA A 394 6.55 16.30 -28.08
N TYR A 395 6.40 17.34 -27.26
CA TYR A 395 6.33 18.73 -27.68
C TYR A 395 7.42 19.53 -26.99
N HIS A 396 7.96 20.52 -27.70
CA HIS A 396 8.94 21.47 -27.18
C HIS A 396 8.37 22.90 -27.26
N PRO A 397 7.36 23.22 -26.44
CA PRO A 397 6.58 24.43 -26.64
C PRO A 397 7.38 25.71 -26.36
N ALA A 398 8.37 25.65 -25.46
CA ALA A 398 9.08 26.83 -24.95
C ALA A 398 8.11 27.95 -24.52
N ALA A 399 6.99 27.54 -23.92
CA ALA A 399 5.88 28.41 -23.58
C ALA A 399 5.23 27.98 -22.26
N ARG A 400 4.48 28.90 -21.66
CA ARG A 400 3.72 28.68 -20.42
C ARG A 400 2.36 28.05 -20.64
N SER A 401 1.92 27.93 -21.89
CA SER A 401 0.66 27.28 -22.24
C SER A 401 0.85 26.36 -23.44
N LEU A 402 0.18 25.21 -23.42
CA LEU A 402 0.16 24.26 -24.53
C LEU A 402 -1.25 23.70 -24.70
N ARG A 403 -1.68 23.54 -25.95
CA ARG A 403 -2.92 22.84 -26.32
C ARG A 403 -2.55 21.56 -27.03
N LEU A 404 -3.04 20.44 -26.52
CA LEU A 404 -2.85 19.11 -27.09
C LEU A 404 -4.16 18.61 -27.68
N ALA A 405 -4.11 18.11 -28.92
CA ALA A 405 -5.23 17.37 -29.49
C ALA A 405 -5.27 15.98 -28.86
N ALA A 406 -6.27 15.74 -28.01
CA ALA A 406 -6.52 14.45 -27.40
C ALA A 406 -7.46 13.57 -28.24
N ARG A 407 -8.08 14.15 -29.29
CA ARG A 407 -9.01 13.42 -30.18
C ARG A 407 -8.42 12.17 -30.82
N ASP A 408 -7.12 12.21 -31.12
CA ASP A 408 -6.39 11.13 -31.81
C ASP A 408 -5.79 10.11 -30.83
N LEU A 409 -5.89 10.37 -29.53
CA LEU A 409 -5.55 9.39 -28.50
C LEU A 409 -6.73 8.41 -28.35
N PRO A 410 -6.46 7.09 -28.31
CA PRO A 410 -7.46 6.12 -27.89
C PRO A 410 -8.12 6.48 -26.54
N LEU A 411 -9.30 5.94 -26.28
CA LEU A 411 -9.91 6.08 -24.96
C LEU A 411 -9.02 5.38 -23.93
N GLY A 412 -8.78 6.02 -22.79
CA GLY A 412 -7.93 5.46 -21.75
C GLY A 412 -7.11 6.50 -20.98
N MET A 413 -6.14 6.00 -20.22
CA MET A 413 -5.29 6.82 -19.36
C MET A 413 -3.92 7.06 -19.99
N TYR A 414 -3.47 8.31 -19.84
CA TYR A 414 -2.19 8.80 -20.30
C TYR A 414 -1.48 9.56 -19.18
N PHE A 415 -0.18 9.71 -19.33
CA PHE A 415 0.63 10.54 -18.46
C PHE A 415 1.37 11.59 -19.28
N LEU A 416 1.34 12.83 -18.82
CA LEU A 416 2.18 13.90 -19.31
C LEU A 416 3.40 13.99 -18.42
N ARG A 417 4.58 13.86 -19.01
CA ARG A 417 5.85 14.23 -18.38
C ARG A 417 6.26 15.60 -18.88
N ILE A 418 6.35 16.56 -17.98
CA ILE A 418 6.51 17.99 -18.28
C ILE A 418 7.82 18.48 -17.66
N ARG A 419 8.81 18.81 -18.49
CA ARG A 419 10.07 19.41 -18.03
C ARG A 419 9.96 20.92 -18.12
N LEU A 420 10.21 21.60 -17.00
CA LEU A 420 10.17 23.06 -16.89
C LEU A 420 11.54 23.69 -17.18
N SER A 421 11.55 25.01 -17.33
CA SER A 421 12.76 25.81 -17.57
C SER A 421 13.80 25.73 -16.45
N ASP A 422 13.38 25.46 -15.22
CA ASP A 422 14.27 25.28 -14.06
C ASP A 422 14.84 23.85 -13.96
N GLY A 423 14.52 22.98 -14.92
CA GLY A 423 14.93 21.58 -14.96
C GLY A 423 14.03 20.63 -14.16
N LYS A 424 13.03 21.15 -13.42
CA LYS A 424 12.08 20.33 -12.68
C LYS A 424 11.18 19.55 -13.63
N GLU A 425 10.90 18.30 -13.28
CA GLU A 425 9.98 17.44 -14.01
C GLU A 425 8.66 17.30 -13.22
N ILE A 426 7.55 17.46 -13.93
CA ILE A 426 6.19 17.39 -13.38
C ILE A 426 5.41 16.35 -14.16
N TRP A 427 4.67 15.53 -13.45
CA TRP A 427 3.83 14.49 -14.03
C TRP A 427 2.36 14.83 -13.85
N LYS A 428 1.58 14.72 -14.92
CA LYS A 428 0.13 14.94 -14.88
C LYS A 428 -0.60 13.79 -15.54
N ARG A 429 -1.56 13.19 -14.83
CA ARG A 429 -2.43 12.13 -15.36
C ARG A 429 -3.50 12.75 -16.24
N VAL A 430 -3.73 12.18 -17.42
CA VAL A 430 -4.78 12.59 -18.35
C VAL A 430 -5.69 11.40 -18.63
N VAL A 431 -6.99 11.59 -18.59
CA VAL A 431 -7.99 10.57 -18.92
C VAL A 431 -8.71 11.00 -20.19
N ARG A 432 -8.61 10.21 -21.26
CA ARG A 432 -9.35 10.41 -22.51
C ARG A 432 -10.65 9.62 -22.46
N THR A 433 -11.77 10.33 -22.53
CA THR A 433 -13.14 9.80 -22.53
C THR A 433 -13.89 10.29 -23.75
N ASN A 434 -14.92 9.58 -24.23
CA ASN A 434 -15.69 9.90 -25.45
C ASN A 434 -15.96 11.38 -25.65
#